data_AF-A0A9D8ZNC9-F1
#
_entry.id   AF-A0A9D8ZNC9-F1
#
_cell.length_a   1.000
_cell.length_b   1.000
_cell.length_c   1.000
_cell.angle_alpha   90.00
_cell.angle_beta   90.00
_cell.angle_gamma   90.00
#
_symmetry.space_group_name_H-M   'P 1'
#
loop_
_entity.id
_entity.type
_entity.pdbx_description
1 polymer ?
#
loop_
_entity_poly.entity_id
_entity_poly.type
_entity_poly.pdbx_seq_one_letter_code
_entity_poly.pdbx_strand_id
1 'polypeptide(L)'
;MSGLSGPYLIVHNIGHVRDAVTTAKELGRPVTLISAPGAAASLGPDVYRRMVEAALSESSATGISAVIDCADDPGQAMQAIRLGCRNIRLDADEDVLRKLRDMTTGEVLDGTPLAAYDMSQGSGNLAAWLQGQAET
;
A
#
# COMPACT_ATOMS: atom_id res chain seq x y z
N MET A 1 13.88 4.66 10.24
CA MET A 1 13.98 3.55 9.28
C MET A 1 12.55 3.20 8.94
N SER A 2 12.11 3.39 7.69
CA SER A 2 10.73 3.07 7.32
C SER A 2 10.50 1.57 7.50
N GLY A 3 9.41 1.19 8.15
CA GLY A 3 8.98 -0.20 8.31
C GLY A 3 8.43 -0.83 7.04
N LEU A 4 8.22 -0.04 5.97
CA LEU A 4 7.85 -0.54 4.65
C LEU A 4 9.07 -1.13 3.95
N SER A 5 8.86 -2.16 3.15
CA SER A 5 9.95 -2.86 2.46
C SER A 5 9.55 -3.18 1.03
N GLY A 6 10.53 -3.07 0.13
CA GLY A 6 10.41 -3.43 -1.27
C GLY A 6 9.65 -2.42 -2.13
N PRO A 7 9.47 -2.73 -3.43
CA PRO A 7 8.84 -1.85 -4.39
C PRO A 7 7.35 -1.61 -4.12
N TYR A 8 6.84 -0.47 -4.60
CA TYR A 8 5.42 -0.11 -4.47
C TYR A 8 4.58 -0.68 -5.61
N LEU A 9 3.44 -1.29 -5.27
CA LEU A 9 2.47 -1.82 -6.23
C LEU A 9 1.10 -1.17 -5.98
N ILE A 10 0.59 -0.43 -6.96
CA ILE A 10 -0.76 0.17 -6.87
C ILE A 10 -1.79 -0.88 -7.23
N VAL A 11 -2.72 -1.16 -6.32
CA VAL A 11 -3.78 -2.15 -6.45
C VAL A 11 -5.16 -1.50 -6.38
N HIS A 12 -6.08 -1.97 -7.23
CA HIS A 12 -7.42 -1.39 -7.38
C HIS A 12 -8.54 -2.33 -6.92
N ASN A 13 -8.25 -3.63 -6.86
CA ASN A 13 -9.21 -4.68 -6.53
C ASN A 13 -8.49 -5.91 -5.96
N ILE A 14 -9.27 -6.87 -5.46
CA ILE A 14 -8.72 -8.07 -4.82
C ILE A 14 -7.94 -8.98 -5.79
N GLY A 15 -8.30 -8.97 -7.08
CA GLY A 15 -7.55 -9.70 -8.10
C GLY A 15 -6.13 -9.17 -8.23
N HIS A 16 -5.96 -7.85 -8.27
CA HIS A 16 -4.64 -7.22 -8.29
C HIS A 16 -3.83 -7.56 -7.02
N VAL A 17 -4.48 -7.58 -5.85
CA VAL A 17 -3.82 -7.99 -4.60
C VAL A 17 -3.34 -9.44 -4.68
N ARG A 18 -4.19 -10.37 -5.13
CA ARG A 18 -3.85 -11.79 -5.25
C ARG A 18 -2.70 -12.03 -6.22
N ASP A 19 -2.75 -11.40 -7.40
CA ASP A 19 -1.68 -11.49 -8.39
C ASP A 19 -0.37 -10.95 -7.82
N ALA A 20 -0.40 -9.76 -7.20
CA ALA A 20 0.77 -9.14 -6.59
C ALA A 20 1.39 -10.01 -5.50
N VAL A 21 0.56 -10.53 -4.58
CA VAL A 21 1.00 -11.40 -3.48
C VAL A 21 1.56 -12.71 -4.01
N THR A 22 0.93 -13.31 -5.03
CA THR A 22 1.39 -14.56 -5.64
C THR A 22 2.75 -14.38 -6.31
N THR A 23 2.89 -13.36 -7.17
CA THR A 23 4.16 -13.08 -7.85
C THR A 23 5.27 -12.71 -6.85
N ALA A 24 4.98 -11.88 -5.85
CA ALA A 24 5.96 -11.52 -4.82
C ALA A 24 6.43 -12.76 -4.03
N LYS A 25 5.51 -13.66 -3.68
CA LYS A 25 5.80 -14.93 -3.01
C LYS A 25 6.66 -15.84 -3.87
N GLU A 26 6.32 -16.02 -5.16
CA GLU A 26 7.08 -16.86 -6.10
C GLU A 26 8.51 -16.37 -6.30
N LEU A 27 8.70 -15.04 -6.30
CA LEU A 27 10.02 -14.42 -6.39
C LEU A 27 10.75 -14.32 -5.05
N GLY A 28 10.09 -14.62 -3.93
CA GLY A 28 10.65 -14.45 -2.58
C GLY A 28 11.00 -13.00 -2.25
N ARG A 29 10.25 -12.02 -2.77
CA ARG A 29 10.54 -10.58 -2.61
C ARG A 29 9.49 -9.86 -1.77
N PRO A 30 9.90 -8.98 -0.84
CA PRO A 30 8.96 -8.11 -0.17
C PRO A 30 8.41 -7.06 -1.14
N VAL A 31 7.15 -6.66 -0.95
CA VAL A 31 6.51 -5.58 -1.71
C VAL A 31 5.59 -4.78 -0.79
N THR A 32 5.34 -3.53 -1.16
CA THR A 32 4.37 -2.69 -0.47
C THR A 32 3.20 -2.40 -1.40
N LEU A 33 2.02 -2.88 -1.03
CA LEU A 33 0.78 -2.59 -1.72
C LEU A 33 0.29 -1.19 -1.34
N ILE A 34 0.01 -0.36 -2.33
CA ILE A 34 -0.65 0.93 -2.18
C ILE A 34 -2.03 0.81 -2.81
N SER A 35 -3.09 1.29 -2.19
CA SER A 35 -4.38 1.39 -2.88
C SER A 35 -4.31 2.32 -4.10
N ALA A 36 -5.35 2.30 -4.93
CA ALA A 36 -5.57 3.36 -5.92
C ALA A 36 -5.54 4.76 -5.24
N PRO A 37 -5.13 5.83 -5.97
CA PRO A 37 -5.16 7.19 -5.45
C PRO A 37 -6.55 7.58 -4.92
N GLY A 38 -6.60 8.16 -3.72
CA GLY A 38 -7.84 8.59 -3.05
C GLY A 38 -8.78 7.45 -2.63
N ALA A 39 -8.31 6.20 -2.59
CA ALA A 39 -9.17 5.05 -2.25
C ALA A 39 -9.77 5.13 -0.83
N ALA A 40 -9.18 5.87 0.10
CA ALA A 40 -9.80 6.11 1.40
C ALA A 40 -11.21 6.71 1.25
N ALA A 41 -11.38 7.70 0.37
CA ALA A 41 -12.67 8.34 0.14
C ALA A 41 -13.60 7.53 -0.79
N SER A 42 -13.06 6.90 -1.84
CA SER A 42 -13.87 6.23 -2.86
C SER A 42 -14.25 4.79 -2.53
N LEU A 43 -13.35 4.03 -1.90
CA LEU A 43 -13.54 2.62 -1.54
C LEU A 43 -13.84 2.47 -0.04
N GLY A 44 -13.25 3.32 0.79
CA GLY A 44 -13.30 3.21 2.25
C GLY A 44 -12.11 2.43 2.81
N PRO A 45 -11.46 2.92 3.89
CA PRO A 45 -10.25 2.27 4.42
C PRO A 45 -10.47 0.84 4.94
N ASP A 46 -11.63 0.57 5.56
CA ASP A 46 -11.95 -0.77 6.09
C ASP A 46 -12.11 -1.80 4.95
N VAL A 47 -12.70 -1.39 3.82
CA VAL A 47 -12.86 -2.28 2.65
C VAL A 47 -11.49 -2.64 2.08
N TYR A 48 -10.61 -1.66 1.88
CA TYR A 48 -9.24 -1.92 1.44
C TYR A 48 -8.48 -2.85 2.40
N ARG A 49 -8.53 -2.56 3.71
CA ARG A 49 -7.86 -3.37 4.74
C ARG A 49 -8.32 -4.83 4.68
N ARG A 50 -9.63 -5.07 4.65
CA ARG A 50 -10.20 -6.44 4.58
C ARG A 50 -9.87 -7.14 3.27
N MET A 51 -9.84 -6.41 2.16
CA MET A 51 -9.43 -6.95 0.86
C MET A 51 -8.01 -7.49 0.91
N VAL A 52 -7.08 -6.74 1.49
CA VAL A 52 -5.69 -7.18 1.66
C VAL A 52 -5.61 -8.35 2.64
N GLU A 53 -6.27 -8.27 3.79
CA GLU A 53 -6.29 -9.35 4.78
C GLU A 53 -6.81 -10.67 4.19
N ALA A 54 -7.89 -10.61 3.41
CA ALA A 54 -8.46 -11.78 2.74
C ALA A 54 -7.43 -12.44 1.80
N ALA A 55 -6.82 -11.67 0.91
CA ALA A 55 -5.81 -12.19 -0.02
C ALA A 55 -4.56 -12.71 0.69
N LEU A 56 -4.12 -12.04 1.77
CA LEU A 56 -2.99 -12.52 2.56
C LEU A 56 -3.32 -13.82 3.29
N SER A 57 -4.54 -13.99 3.81
CA SER A 57 -4.98 -15.21 4.50
C SER A 57 -5.10 -16.43 3.57
N GLU A 58 -5.36 -16.20 2.29
CA GLU A 58 -5.35 -17.23 1.24
C GLU A 58 -3.91 -17.63 0.85
N SER A 59 -2.92 -16.84 1.24
CA SER A 59 -1.51 -17.03 0.94
C SER A 59 -0.70 -17.37 2.20
N SER A 60 0.52 -17.86 2.00
CA SER A 60 1.53 -17.94 3.06
C SER A 60 2.65 -16.92 2.83
N ALA A 61 2.33 -15.80 2.18
CA ALA A 61 3.31 -14.79 1.81
C ALA A 61 3.73 -13.97 3.03
N THR A 62 5.02 -13.67 3.12
CA THR A 62 5.62 -12.80 4.15
C THR A 62 6.27 -11.60 3.49
N GLY A 63 6.42 -10.49 4.22
CA GLY A 63 7.05 -9.27 3.68
C GLY A 63 6.13 -8.45 2.78
N ILE A 64 4.81 -8.64 2.89
CA ILE A 64 3.81 -7.79 2.24
C ILE A 64 3.36 -6.73 3.22
N SER A 65 3.54 -5.46 2.84
CA SER A 65 2.96 -4.32 3.56
C SER A 65 1.80 -3.72 2.77
N ALA A 66 0.90 -3.01 3.45
CA ALA A 66 -0.23 -2.36 2.82
C ALA A 66 -0.40 -0.93 3.31
N VAL A 67 -0.72 -0.03 2.38
CA VAL A 67 -0.90 1.41 2.60
C VAL A 67 -2.18 1.85 1.89
N ILE A 68 -3.05 2.55 2.61
CA ILE A 68 -4.24 3.18 2.03
C ILE A 68 -3.92 4.63 1.66
N ASP A 69 -4.24 5.02 0.43
CA ASP A 69 -4.06 6.37 -0.08
C ASP A 69 -5.26 7.26 0.31
N CYS A 70 -4.95 8.33 1.02
CA CYS A 70 -5.89 9.30 1.56
C CYS A 70 -5.95 10.61 0.75
N ALA A 71 -5.35 10.64 -0.45
CA ALA A 71 -5.20 11.84 -1.27
C ALA A 71 -4.68 13.02 -0.44
N ASP A 72 -5.41 14.12 -0.38
CA ASP A 72 -5.11 15.36 0.35
C ASP A 72 -6.05 15.61 1.55
N ASP A 73 -6.74 14.56 2.05
CA ASP A 73 -7.73 14.67 3.13
C ASP A 73 -7.23 14.08 4.48
N PRO A 74 -6.80 14.93 5.44
CA PRO A 74 -6.40 14.48 6.77
C PRO A 74 -7.52 13.82 7.57
N GLY A 75 -8.79 14.17 7.30
CA GLY A 75 -9.97 13.52 7.89
C GLY A 75 -10.06 12.06 7.50
N GLN A 76 -9.85 11.75 6.23
CA GLN A 76 -9.77 10.37 5.73
C GLN A 76 -8.59 9.61 6.31
N ALA A 77 -7.41 10.26 6.42
CA ALA A 77 -6.25 9.68 7.07
C ALA A 77 -6.49 9.32 8.55
N MET A 78 -7.09 10.23 9.33
CA MET A 78 -7.47 9.95 10.71
C MET A 78 -8.48 8.81 10.82
N GLN A 79 -9.47 8.76 9.92
CA GLN A 79 -10.45 7.69 9.88
C GLN A 79 -9.79 6.34 9.58
N ALA A 80 -8.88 6.28 8.60
CA ALA A 80 -8.13 5.08 8.25
C ALA A 80 -7.34 4.53 9.45
N ILE A 81 -6.59 5.39 10.15
CA ILE A 81 -5.83 5.01 11.36
C ILE A 81 -6.77 4.44 12.44
N ARG A 82 -7.90 5.10 12.71
CA ARG A 82 -8.90 4.63 13.69
C ARG A 82 -9.54 3.29 13.31
N LEU A 83 -9.64 2.99 12.03
CA LEU A 83 -10.14 1.72 11.50
C LEU A 83 -9.04 0.62 11.46
N GLY A 84 -7.84 0.92 11.95
CA GLY A 84 -6.75 -0.05 12.08
C GLY A 84 -5.85 -0.15 10.85
N CYS A 85 -5.98 0.74 9.87
CA CYS A 85 -4.99 0.84 8.80
C CYS A 85 -3.67 1.35 9.39
N ARG A 86 -2.66 0.46 9.47
CA ARG A 86 -1.37 0.79 10.10
C ARG A 86 -0.58 1.82 9.30
N ASN A 87 -0.56 1.69 7.97
CA ASN A 87 0.15 2.60 7.08
C ASN A 87 -0.83 3.38 6.20
N ILE A 88 -0.56 4.65 6.03
CA ILE A 88 -1.36 5.57 5.20
C ILE A 88 -0.45 6.38 4.29
N ARG A 89 -1.01 6.91 3.20
CA ARG A 89 -0.36 7.90 2.34
C ARG A 89 -1.23 9.15 2.26
N LEU A 90 -0.67 10.32 2.48
CA LEU A 90 -1.38 11.60 2.47
C LEU A 90 -0.48 12.70 1.88
N ASP A 91 -1.02 13.45 0.93
CA ASP A 91 -0.43 14.68 0.43
C ASP A 91 -0.87 15.85 1.32
N ALA A 92 0.00 16.24 2.25
CA ALA A 92 -0.25 17.34 3.18
C ALA A 92 1.07 17.93 3.68
N ASP A 93 1.01 19.12 4.27
CA ASP A 93 2.17 19.75 4.90
C ASP A 93 2.73 18.89 6.05
N GLU A 94 4.04 19.01 6.28
CA GLU A 94 4.79 18.21 7.27
C GLU A 94 4.22 18.33 8.71
N ASP A 95 3.61 19.46 9.05
CA ASP A 95 2.93 19.64 10.34
C ASP A 95 1.71 18.73 10.53
N VAL A 96 0.97 18.47 9.44
CA VAL A 96 -0.16 17.53 9.44
C VAL A 96 0.36 16.10 9.49
N LEU A 97 1.35 15.78 8.65
CA LEU A 97 1.94 14.44 8.60
C LEU A 97 2.54 14.04 9.95
N ARG A 98 3.26 14.95 10.63
CA ARG A 98 3.81 14.71 11.97
C ARG A 98 2.73 14.36 12.98
N LYS A 99 1.61 15.10 13.02
CA LYS A 99 0.48 14.79 13.92
C LYS A 99 -0.13 13.42 13.65
N LEU A 100 -0.21 13.01 12.39
CA LEU A 100 -0.71 11.67 12.03
C LEU A 100 0.27 10.57 12.43
N ARG A 101 1.58 10.81 12.33
CA ARG A 101 2.62 9.88 12.82
C ARG A 101 2.50 9.66 14.33
N ASP A 102 2.08 10.67 15.10
CA ASP A 102 1.81 10.51 16.54
C ASP A 102 0.57 9.63 16.84
N MET A 103 -0.30 9.39 15.85
CA MET A 103 -1.55 8.62 16.00
C MET A 103 -1.44 7.14 15.60
N THR A 104 -0.38 6.75 14.89
CA THR A 104 -0.20 5.37 14.38
C THR A 104 1.21 4.86 14.71
N THR A 105 1.35 3.54 14.87
CA THR A 105 2.67 2.90 14.98
C THR A 105 3.23 2.45 13.63
N GLY A 106 2.46 2.64 12.55
CA GLY A 106 2.93 2.35 11.18
C GLY A 106 3.45 3.60 10.48
N GLU A 107 3.59 3.51 9.15
CA GLU A 107 4.18 4.58 8.35
C GLU A 107 3.12 5.56 7.82
N VAL A 108 3.48 6.84 7.83
CA VAL A 108 2.73 7.91 7.15
C VAL A 108 3.59 8.42 6.01
N LEU A 109 3.27 7.97 4.80
CA LEU A 109 3.90 8.42 3.56
C LEU A 109 3.31 9.77 3.14
N ASP A 110 4.17 10.64 2.62
CA ASP A 110 3.76 11.93 2.07
C ASP A 110 3.26 11.81 0.60
N GLY A 111 2.89 12.96 0.02
CA GLY A 111 2.44 13.08 -1.36
C GLY A 111 3.54 12.88 -2.41
N THR A 112 4.80 12.63 -2.04
CA THR A 112 5.90 12.47 -2.99
C THR A 112 5.56 11.38 -4.02
N PRO A 113 5.82 11.61 -5.32
CA PRO A 113 5.62 10.59 -6.34
C PRO A 113 6.41 9.31 -6.03
N LEU A 114 5.72 8.17 -6.02
CA LEU A 114 6.32 6.87 -5.81
C LEU A 114 6.68 6.23 -7.15
N ALA A 115 7.87 5.64 -7.24
CA ALA A 115 8.19 4.70 -8.32
C ALA A 115 7.41 3.40 -8.06
N ALA A 116 6.19 3.33 -8.60
CA ALA A 116 5.26 2.24 -8.37
C ALA A 116 4.86 1.56 -9.67
N TYR A 117 4.59 0.26 -9.60
CA TYR A 117 3.92 -0.47 -10.67
C TYR A 117 2.41 -0.40 -10.48
N ASP A 118 1.69 0.08 -11.49
CA ASP A 118 0.22 0.10 -11.45
C ASP A 118 -0.36 -1.18 -12.03
N MET A 119 -1.03 -1.97 -11.19
CA MET A 119 -1.65 -3.23 -11.58
C MET A 119 -2.83 -3.04 -12.57
N SER A 120 -3.32 -1.81 -12.77
CA SER A 120 -4.27 -1.51 -13.86
C SER A 120 -3.70 -1.82 -15.25
N GLN A 121 -2.37 -1.89 -15.37
CA GLN A 121 -1.66 -2.26 -16.60
C GLN A 121 -1.59 -3.78 -16.81
N GLY A 122 -2.12 -4.57 -15.88
CA GLY A 122 -2.11 -6.04 -15.89
C GLY A 122 -0.91 -6.65 -15.17
N SER A 123 -0.99 -7.94 -14.83
CA SER A 123 0.05 -8.66 -14.07
C SER A 123 1.17 -9.27 -14.92
N GLY A 124 1.02 -9.29 -16.26
CA GLY A 124 1.96 -9.99 -17.16
C GLY A 124 3.41 -9.50 -17.11
N ASN A 125 3.64 -8.22 -16.80
CA ASN A 125 4.98 -7.65 -16.70
C ASN A 125 5.47 -7.49 -15.25
N LEU A 126 4.64 -7.83 -14.26
CA LEU A 126 4.94 -7.59 -12.85
C LEU A 126 6.23 -8.30 -12.41
N ALA A 127 6.41 -9.56 -12.79
CA ALA A 127 7.58 -10.35 -12.38
C ALA A 127 8.89 -9.75 -12.90
N ALA A 128 8.92 -9.36 -14.19
CA ALA A 128 10.08 -8.72 -14.80
C ALA A 128 10.36 -7.35 -14.18
N TRP A 129 9.31 -6.55 -13.93
CA TRP A 129 9.45 -5.26 -13.26
C TRP A 129 10.03 -5.43 -11.87
N LEU A 130 9.47 -6.33 -11.05
CA LEU A 130 9.98 -6.61 -9.71
C LEU A 130 11.44 -7.03 -9.74
N GLN A 131 11.83 -7.96 -10.61
CA GLN A 131 13.22 -8.39 -10.78
C GLN A 131 14.16 -7.21 -11.09
N GLY A 132 13.75 -6.27 -11.93
CA GLY A 132 14.51 -5.05 -12.24
C GLY A 132 14.66 -4.05 -11.08
N GLN A 133 13.86 -4.15 -10.02
CA GLN A 133 13.97 -3.27 -8.83
C GLN A 133 15.05 -3.73 -7.83
N ALA A 134 16.00 -4.59 -8.22
CA ALA A 134 17.01 -5.17 -7.32
C ALA A 134 18.29 -4.32 -7.13
N GLU A 135 18.35 -3.12 -7.74
CA GLU A 135 19.61 -2.36 -7.89
C GLU A 135 19.62 -0.99 -7.17
N THR A 136 18.98 -0.85 -6.01
CA THR A 136 19.13 0.38 -5.19
C THR A 136 19.15 0.03 -3.71
#